data_AF-A0A935NT86-F1
#
_entry.id   AF-A0A935NT86-F1
#
_cell.length_a   1.000
_cell.length_b   1.000
_cell.length_c   1.000
_cell.angle_alpha   90.00
_cell.angle_beta   90.00
_cell.angle_gamma   90.00
#
_symmetry.space_group_name_H-M   'P 1'
#
loop_
_entity.id
_entity.type
_entity.pdbx_description
1 polymer ?
#
loop_
_entity_poly.entity_id
_entity_poly.type
_entity_poly.pdbx_seq_one_letter_code
_entity_poly.pdbx_strand_id
1 'polypeptide(L)'
;MAAAAALAESMLAGPTGKAHGEAAKAAEAGGQLDVARPAPQASASELAAESPAPVVELTEPRAGRGRGKRANRGAAVSLAGEPVLEPVMDRGATTADASEAKNEANSEAVPAAARELALTDAAPADAAPLTLGEQLANMRVVVFDVETTGTDRRNDQVIELGVQTGLDQLANGRTWRFRPDVPIHPGAQAVHGISMAELEGCPAFRDCLDEVAAVFERAEVIIGYNIAFDIDMLAAEYERAGRKPIDFSGKTIIDAFRLWQQCEPRSLQHAHQRFVGDRFTAAHSASADVAATGRVLTGMLRAFGLEQQDWVAIAGLCDPQRATWIGPTRHLRWESGVVTLGFGKHAGAALHKVAHGPDRSFLRWVLDRDFPPHVVEICRAALELASRVAQAEDVAEPISAWVRERFGAPSAASAAPAALSAAS
;
A
#
# COMPACT_ATOMS: atom_id res chain seq x y z
N MET A 1 -16.88 0.22 -16.36
CA MET A 1 -17.11 1.67 -16.17
C MET A 1 -16.71 2.19 -14.79
N ALA A 2 -17.11 1.58 -13.66
CA ALA A 2 -16.68 2.07 -12.34
C ALA A 2 -15.15 1.87 -12.07
N ALA A 3 -14.61 0.68 -12.35
CA ALA A 3 -13.22 0.33 -12.04
C ALA A 3 -12.13 1.18 -12.74
N ALA A 4 -12.44 1.81 -13.88
CA ALA A 4 -11.47 2.62 -14.62
C ALA A 4 -11.27 4.03 -14.05
N ALA A 5 -12.25 4.54 -13.28
CA ALA A 5 -12.15 5.85 -12.63
C ALA A 5 -11.39 5.78 -11.30
N ALA A 6 -11.58 4.72 -10.52
CA ALA A 6 -10.93 4.53 -9.21
C ALA A 6 -9.39 4.46 -9.30
N LEU A 7 -8.86 3.91 -10.39
CA LEU A 7 -7.42 3.81 -10.65
C LEU A 7 -6.73 5.17 -10.92
N ALA A 8 -7.48 6.20 -11.32
CA ALA A 8 -6.94 7.54 -11.56
C ALA A 8 -6.78 8.37 -10.28
N GLU A 9 -7.64 8.16 -9.27
CA GLU A 9 -7.59 8.94 -8.03
C GLU A 9 -6.50 8.47 -7.05
N SER A 10 -6.13 7.18 -7.05
CA SER A 10 -5.11 6.66 -6.12
C SER A 10 -3.68 7.14 -6.43
N MET A 11 -3.40 7.61 -7.66
CA MET A 11 -2.08 8.15 -8.03
C MET A 11 -1.86 9.60 -7.54
N LEU A 12 -2.90 10.31 -7.09
CA LEU A 12 -2.81 11.69 -6.58
C LEU A 12 -2.25 11.81 -5.15
N ALA A 13 -2.18 10.72 -4.40
CA ALA A 13 -1.69 10.70 -3.03
C ALA A 13 -0.18 10.38 -2.95
N GLY A 14 0.61 11.32 -2.43
CA GLY A 14 2.00 11.06 -2.06
C GLY A 14 2.14 10.04 -0.91
N PRO A 15 3.34 9.53 -0.63
CA PRO A 15 3.52 8.35 0.22
C PRO A 15 3.21 8.60 1.70
N THR A 16 1.96 8.36 2.08
CA THR A 16 1.54 7.96 3.42
C THR A 16 1.04 6.53 3.36
N GLY A 17 1.35 5.71 4.36
CA GLY A 17 1.41 4.25 4.20
C GLY A 17 0.07 3.51 4.03
N LYS A 18 0.22 2.27 3.51
CA LYS A 18 -0.77 1.23 3.19
C LYS A 18 -1.45 1.34 1.81
N ALA A 19 -1.75 0.16 1.29
CA ALA A 19 -2.32 -0.11 -0.03
C ALA A 19 -3.82 -0.39 0.09
N HIS A 20 -4.52 -0.39 -1.05
CA HIS A 20 -5.57 -1.30 -1.57
C HIS A 20 -5.76 -0.85 -3.05
N GLY A 21 -6.26 -1.59 -4.02
CA GLY A 21 -6.75 -2.97 -4.07
C GLY A 21 -7.87 -3.03 -5.11
N GLU A 22 -7.64 -3.64 -6.29
CA GLU A 22 -8.64 -4.30 -7.16
C GLU A 22 -8.05 -4.60 -8.56
N ALA A 23 -8.13 -5.88 -8.99
CA ALA A 23 -8.48 -6.31 -10.35
C ALA A 23 -8.32 -7.84 -10.49
N ALA A 24 -9.37 -8.61 -10.15
CA ALA A 24 -9.40 -10.05 -10.44
C ALA A 24 -10.83 -10.54 -10.74
N LYS A 25 -11.25 -10.44 -12.02
CA LYS A 25 -12.17 -11.38 -12.70
C LYS A 25 -12.44 -11.00 -14.15
N ALA A 26 -11.90 -11.79 -15.07
CA ALA A 26 -12.48 -12.10 -16.38
C ALA A 26 -11.88 -13.44 -16.83
N ALA A 27 -12.73 -14.43 -17.12
CA ALA A 27 -12.30 -15.79 -17.46
C ALA A 27 -12.73 -16.18 -18.88
N GLU A 28 -11.87 -16.98 -19.50
CA GLU A 28 -12.13 -17.91 -20.61
C GLU A 28 -12.87 -17.45 -21.87
N ALA A 29 -12.12 -17.41 -22.98
CA ALA A 29 -12.51 -18.07 -24.21
C ALA A 29 -11.32 -18.87 -24.75
N GLY A 30 -11.49 -20.17 -24.99
CA GLY A 30 -10.42 -21.08 -25.40
C GLY A 30 -9.96 -20.87 -26.86
N GLY A 31 -8.70 -21.18 -27.13
CA GLY A 31 -8.10 -21.01 -28.47
C GLY A 31 -6.70 -21.62 -28.56
N GLN A 32 -6.63 -22.95 -28.63
CA GLN A 32 -5.37 -23.70 -28.73
C GLN A 32 -4.74 -23.50 -30.12
N LEU A 33 -3.67 -22.70 -30.20
CA LEU A 33 -2.86 -22.55 -31.41
C LEU A 33 -1.36 -22.73 -31.10
N ASP A 34 -0.87 -23.90 -31.48
CA ASP A 34 0.54 -24.26 -31.58
C ASP A 34 1.14 -23.58 -32.82
N VAL A 35 2.10 -22.66 -32.64
CA VAL A 35 2.84 -22.05 -33.76
C VAL A 35 4.33 -21.94 -33.41
N ALA A 36 5.16 -22.49 -34.29
CA ALA A 36 6.58 -22.72 -34.06
C ALA A 36 7.45 -21.45 -33.93
N ARG A 37 8.57 -21.60 -33.21
CA ARG A 37 9.75 -20.72 -33.33
C ARG A 37 10.23 -20.65 -34.79
N PRO A 38 10.51 -19.46 -35.34
CA PRO A 38 11.47 -19.31 -36.42
C PRO A 38 12.91 -19.22 -35.86
N ALA A 39 13.83 -19.97 -36.46
CA ALA A 39 15.27 -19.81 -36.27
C ALA A 39 15.78 -18.62 -37.14
N PRO A 40 16.96 -18.04 -36.86
CA PRO A 40 17.34 -16.75 -37.43
C PRO A 40 17.82 -16.85 -38.88
N GLN A 41 17.61 -15.78 -39.65
CA GLN A 41 18.36 -15.52 -40.87
C GLN A 41 19.19 -14.24 -40.71
N ALA A 42 20.42 -14.30 -41.20
CA ALA A 42 21.36 -13.19 -41.19
C ALA A 42 21.68 -12.76 -42.62
N SER A 43 21.78 -11.44 -42.84
CA SER A 43 22.51 -10.85 -43.96
C SER A 43 23.03 -9.47 -43.56
N ALA A 44 24.29 -9.19 -43.93
CA ALA A 44 24.93 -7.87 -43.79
C ALA A 44 24.37 -6.88 -44.86
N SER A 45 24.72 -5.61 -44.97
CA SER A 45 25.75 -4.69 -44.42
C SER A 45 25.19 -3.25 -44.60
N GLU A 46 25.68 -2.12 -44.03
CA GLU A 46 27.00 -1.48 -44.14
C GLU A 46 27.13 -0.28 -43.16
N LEU A 47 28.38 -0.02 -42.73
CA LEU A 47 29.04 1.28 -42.53
C LEU A 47 28.27 2.49 -41.90
N ALA A 48 28.69 2.86 -40.68
CA ALA A 48 29.31 4.16 -40.41
C ALA A 48 30.19 4.07 -39.15
N ALA A 49 31.33 4.78 -39.11
CA ALA A 49 32.33 4.66 -38.05
C ALA A 49 32.19 5.73 -36.95
N GLU A 50 32.32 5.31 -35.69
CA GLU A 50 32.53 6.23 -34.55
C GLU A 50 34.04 6.40 -34.27
N SER A 51 34.48 7.65 -34.10
CA SER A 51 35.78 7.98 -33.52
C SER A 51 35.61 8.45 -32.06
N PRO A 52 36.30 7.85 -31.07
CA PRO A 52 36.29 8.34 -29.71
C PRO A 52 37.38 9.40 -29.47
N ALA A 53 37.00 10.48 -28.78
CA ALA A 53 37.89 11.49 -28.20
C ALA A 53 37.48 11.69 -26.71
N PRO A 54 38.34 12.24 -25.83
CA PRO A 54 39.04 11.38 -24.89
C PRO A 54 38.51 11.42 -23.45
N VAL A 55 38.92 10.42 -22.68
CA VAL A 55 38.68 10.30 -21.24
C VAL A 55 39.33 11.46 -20.48
N VAL A 56 38.60 12.06 -19.54
CA VAL A 56 39.16 12.93 -18.49
C VAL A 56 38.95 12.24 -17.15
N GLU A 57 40.07 11.92 -16.50
CA GLU A 57 40.12 11.19 -15.23
C GLU A 57 40.09 12.19 -14.05
N LEU A 58 39.12 12.04 -13.14
CA LEU A 58 39.09 12.77 -11.87
C LEU A 58 39.07 11.78 -10.71
N THR A 59 40.01 11.97 -9.79
CA THR A 59 40.31 11.07 -8.68
C THR A 59 39.83 11.65 -7.34
N GLU A 60 39.23 10.77 -6.54
CA GLU A 60 38.76 10.94 -5.15
C GLU A 60 38.91 9.54 -4.49
N PRO A 61 38.92 9.37 -3.15
CA PRO A 61 38.95 10.35 -2.06
C PRO A 61 40.03 10.02 -0.98
N ARG A 62 40.04 10.74 0.17
CA ARG A 62 40.68 10.22 1.41
C ARG A 62 39.84 10.40 2.68
N ALA A 63 39.75 9.29 3.42
CA ALA A 63 38.90 8.99 4.57
C ALA A 63 39.11 9.81 5.86
N GLY A 64 38.09 9.78 6.74
CA GLY A 64 38.15 10.13 8.17
C GLY A 64 37.37 9.12 9.05
N ARG A 65 37.89 8.76 10.23
CA ARG A 65 37.37 7.67 11.12
C ARG A 65 36.94 8.18 12.51
N GLY A 66 36.03 7.46 13.19
CA GLY A 66 35.87 7.43 14.66
C GLY A 66 34.56 6.72 15.06
N ARG A 67 34.51 5.57 15.76
CA ARG A 67 34.78 5.27 17.19
C ARG A 67 33.99 6.20 18.16
N GLY A 68 33.23 5.75 19.16
CA GLY A 68 32.87 4.39 19.67
C GLY A 68 32.49 4.42 21.18
N LYS A 69 32.25 3.24 21.82
CA LYS A 69 31.96 2.96 23.27
C LYS A 69 30.47 3.06 23.72
N ARG A 70 29.84 1.99 24.23
CA ARG A 70 29.78 1.40 25.63
C ARG A 70 28.88 2.21 26.60
N ALA A 71 28.19 1.66 27.62
CA ALA A 71 27.74 0.30 28.04
C ALA A 71 26.93 0.44 29.37
N ASN A 72 26.53 -0.68 30.03
CA ASN A 72 25.94 -0.83 31.41
C ASN A 72 24.44 -0.46 31.61
N ARG A 73 23.70 -0.99 32.62
CA ARG A 73 23.67 -2.28 33.40
C ARG A 73 22.52 -2.24 34.44
N GLY A 74 22.01 -3.41 34.90
CA GLY A 74 21.16 -3.59 36.10
C GLY A 74 19.68 -3.94 35.78
N ALA A 75 19.03 -5.04 36.23
CA ALA A 75 18.85 -5.66 37.58
C ALA A 75 17.83 -4.88 38.45
N ALA A 76 16.88 -5.44 39.23
CA ALA A 76 16.55 -6.83 39.67
C ALA A 76 15.04 -6.90 40.14
N VAL A 77 14.26 -7.99 39.96
CA VAL A 77 13.91 -9.09 40.93
C VAL A 77 12.60 -8.94 41.77
N SER A 78 11.81 -10.04 41.86
CA SER A 78 10.75 -10.39 42.87
C SER A 78 9.38 -9.66 42.85
N LEU A 79 8.23 -10.24 43.30
CA LEU A 79 7.89 -11.57 43.88
C LEU A 79 6.39 -11.93 43.67
N ALA A 80 6.10 -13.23 43.85
CA ALA A 80 4.86 -14.02 43.76
C ALA A 80 3.57 -13.56 44.50
N GLY A 81 2.41 -14.12 44.09
CA GLY A 81 1.13 -14.06 44.81
C GLY A 81 -0.06 -14.78 44.13
N GLU A 82 -0.26 -16.06 44.49
CA GLU A 82 -1.47 -16.93 44.33
C GLU A 82 -1.87 -17.37 45.78
N PRO A 83 -3.06 -17.97 46.12
CA PRO A 83 -3.97 -18.80 45.30
C PRO A 83 -5.51 -18.72 45.62
N VAL A 84 -6.30 -19.69 45.08
CA VAL A 84 -7.41 -20.51 45.69
C VAL A 84 -8.71 -20.63 44.85
N LEU A 85 -9.36 -21.80 44.96
CA LEU A 85 -10.36 -22.45 44.07
C LEU A 85 -11.83 -22.48 44.59
N GLU A 86 -12.81 -22.53 43.65
CA GLU A 86 -14.07 -23.36 43.62
C GLU A 86 -15.13 -23.21 44.77
N PRO A 87 -16.45 -23.57 44.62
CA PRO A 87 -17.00 -24.65 43.78
C PRO A 87 -18.39 -24.55 43.06
N VAL A 88 -18.50 -25.34 41.99
CA VAL A 88 -19.61 -26.22 41.46
C VAL A 88 -21.06 -26.17 42.03
N MET A 89 -22.08 -26.14 41.14
CA MET A 89 -23.32 -26.99 41.02
C MET A 89 -24.44 -26.30 40.16
N ASP A 90 -25.42 -26.92 39.47
CA ASP A 90 -25.73 -28.31 38.99
C ASP A 90 -27.11 -28.34 38.23
N ARG A 91 -27.30 -29.20 37.19
CA ARG A 91 -28.57 -29.61 36.45
C ARG A 91 -29.53 -28.51 35.87
N GLY A 92 -30.44 -28.68 34.90
CA GLY A 92 -30.98 -29.77 34.03
C GLY A 92 -32.45 -29.40 33.60
N ALA A 93 -33.20 -29.98 32.63
CA ALA A 93 -32.97 -30.89 31.48
C ALA A 93 -34.29 -31.08 30.65
N THR A 94 -34.25 -31.53 29.37
CA THR A 94 -35.39 -32.02 28.49
C THR A 94 -36.50 -31.00 28.07
N THR A 95 -37.35 -31.11 27.03
CA THR A 95 -37.98 -32.18 26.16
C THR A 95 -38.18 -31.64 24.70
N ALA A 96 -38.08 -32.36 23.56
CA ALA A 96 -38.81 -33.52 22.98
C ALA A 96 -40.09 -33.20 22.12
N ASP A 97 -40.32 -34.02 21.07
CA ASP A 97 -41.36 -34.05 19.99
C ASP A 97 -41.43 -32.90 18.95
N ALA A 98 -41.56 -33.07 17.61
CA ALA A 98 -41.81 -34.19 16.65
C ALA A 98 -43.23 -34.33 16.02
N SER A 99 -43.33 -34.06 14.71
CA SER A 99 -44.33 -34.57 13.72
C SER A 99 -43.86 -34.15 12.31
N GLU A 100 -43.47 -35.03 11.39
CA GLU A 100 -44.33 -35.78 10.44
C GLU A 100 -45.30 -34.92 9.59
N ALA A 101 -45.44 -35.07 8.26
CA ALA A 101 -44.63 -35.77 7.24
C ALA A 101 -45.06 -35.34 5.80
N LYS A 102 -44.28 -35.76 4.78
CA LYS A 102 -44.63 -35.92 3.33
C LYS A 102 -44.92 -34.68 2.47
N ASN A 103 -44.05 -34.45 1.48
CA ASN A 103 -44.43 -34.73 0.09
C ASN A 103 -43.19 -35.13 -0.74
N GLU A 104 -43.31 -36.15 -1.60
CA GLU A 104 -42.22 -36.66 -2.43
C GLU A 104 -42.41 -36.31 -3.92
N ALA A 105 -41.35 -36.54 -4.70
CA ALA A 105 -41.28 -36.54 -6.18
C ALA A 105 -41.29 -35.18 -6.90
N ASN A 106 -40.09 -34.65 -7.18
CA ASN A 106 -39.53 -34.85 -8.52
C ASN A 106 -37.98 -34.81 -8.49
N SER A 107 -37.33 -35.70 -9.25
CA SER A 107 -35.87 -35.76 -9.44
C SER A 107 -35.46 -34.99 -10.73
N GLU A 108 -34.21 -34.60 -11.01
CA GLU A 108 -32.89 -35.06 -10.54
C GLU A 108 -31.89 -33.90 -10.25
N ALA A 109 -30.81 -34.25 -9.55
CA ALA A 109 -29.54 -33.56 -9.24
C ALA A 109 -29.18 -32.25 -10.01
N VAL A 110 -28.49 -31.27 -9.39
CA VAL A 110 -27.33 -31.41 -8.48
C VAL A 110 -27.48 -30.53 -7.22
N PRO A 111 -27.22 -31.04 -6.01
CA PRO A 111 -27.27 -30.24 -4.79
C PRO A 111 -26.04 -29.33 -4.68
N ALA A 112 -26.29 -28.03 -4.42
CA ALA A 112 -25.30 -27.13 -3.86
C ALA A 112 -25.03 -27.52 -2.40
N ALA A 113 -24.19 -28.54 -2.19
CA ALA A 113 -23.73 -28.91 -0.87
C ALA A 113 -22.86 -27.77 -0.32
N ALA A 114 -23.29 -27.14 0.76
CA ALA A 114 -22.41 -26.34 1.60
C ALA A 114 -21.32 -27.28 2.13
N ARG A 115 -20.15 -27.25 1.50
CA ARG A 115 -18.96 -27.92 2.02
C ARG A 115 -18.52 -27.15 3.26
N GLU A 116 -18.79 -27.76 4.42
CA GLU A 116 -18.23 -27.38 5.70
C GLU A 116 -16.70 -27.20 5.57
N LEU A 117 -16.13 -26.29 6.35
CA LEU A 117 -14.72 -25.85 6.28
C LEU A 117 -13.74 -26.93 6.81
N ALA A 118 -13.82 -28.14 6.27
CA ALA A 118 -13.11 -29.33 6.71
C ALA A 118 -11.65 -29.30 6.22
N LEU A 119 -10.78 -28.68 7.02
CA LEU A 119 -9.34 -28.72 6.86
C LEU A 119 -8.82 -30.15 7.13
N THR A 120 -8.06 -30.72 6.19
CA THR A 120 -7.49 -32.07 6.31
C THR A 120 -6.41 -32.18 7.39
N ASP A 121 -6.05 -33.41 7.78
CA ASP A 121 -5.03 -33.67 8.80
C ASP A 121 -3.59 -33.39 8.33
N ALA A 122 -2.67 -33.30 9.29
CA ALA A 122 -1.31 -32.82 9.05
C ALA A 122 -0.40 -33.82 8.30
N ALA A 123 0.42 -33.29 7.38
CA ALA A 123 1.48 -34.06 6.74
C ALA A 123 2.66 -34.27 7.71
N PRO A 124 3.38 -35.41 7.63
CA PRO A 124 4.54 -35.67 8.49
C PRO A 124 5.73 -34.75 8.18
N ALA A 125 6.50 -34.41 9.22
CA ALA A 125 7.57 -33.40 9.17
C ALA A 125 8.74 -33.71 8.21
N ASP A 126 8.93 -34.98 7.82
CA ASP A 126 9.99 -35.43 6.89
C ASP A 126 9.50 -35.54 5.42
N ALA A 127 8.34 -34.97 5.10
CA ALA A 127 7.83 -34.97 3.72
C ALA A 127 8.73 -34.15 2.77
N ALA A 128 8.84 -34.59 1.52
CA ALA A 128 9.52 -33.82 0.48
C ALA A 128 8.80 -32.46 0.24
N PRO A 129 9.51 -31.40 -0.18
CA PRO A 129 8.88 -30.11 -0.44
C PRO A 129 7.75 -30.22 -1.47
N LEU A 130 6.57 -29.74 -1.10
CA LEU A 130 5.41 -29.72 -2.00
C LEU A 130 5.73 -28.95 -3.28
N THR A 131 5.35 -29.52 -4.42
CA THR A 131 5.34 -28.82 -5.72
C THR A 131 4.35 -27.64 -5.67
N LEU A 132 4.47 -26.68 -6.59
CA LEU A 132 3.53 -25.56 -6.66
C LEU A 132 2.08 -26.02 -6.80
N GLY A 133 1.81 -27.08 -7.57
CA GLY A 133 0.45 -27.65 -7.69
C GLY A 133 -0.09 -28.19 -6.37
N GLU A 134 0.75 -28.89 -5.60
CA GLU A 134 0.37 -29.39 -4.26
C GLU A 134 0.24 -28.26 -3.23
N GLN A 135 1.05 -27.19 -3.33
CA GLN A 135 0.90 -25.99 -2.50
C GLN A 135 -0.42 -25.25 -2.80
N LEU A 136 -0.83 -25.18 -4.07
CA LEU A 136 -2.08 -24.53 -4.48
C LEU A 136 -3.31 -25.28 -3.96
N ALA A 137 -3.29 -26.62 -4.03
CA ALA A 137 -4.36 -27.50 -3.54
C ALA A 137 -4.30 -27.77 -2.02
N ASN A 138 -3.30 -27.25 -1.29
CA ASN A 138 -3.15 -27.48 0.14
C ASN A 138 -4.15 -26.64 0.94
N MET A 139 -5.24 -27.28 1.39
CA MET A 139 -6.26 -26.65 2.23
C MET A 139 -5.72 -26.04 3.53
N ARG A 140 -4.55 -26.47 4.02
CA ARG A 140 -3.91 -25.94 5.25
C ARG A 140 -3.16 -24.61 5.01
N VAL A 141 -3.31 -24.03 3.83
CA VAL A 141 -2.99 -22.63 3.53
C VAL A 141 -4.22 -21.77 3.87
N VAL A 142 -4.03 -20.70 4.62
CA VAL A 142 -5.04 -19.67 4.90
C VAL A 142 -4.57 -18.35 4.32
N VAL A 143 -5.35 -17.76 3.42
CA VAL A 143 -5.23 -16.37 2.98
C VAL A 143 -6.22 -15.52 3.77
N PHE A 144 -5.82 -14.36 4.30
CA PHE A 144 -6.75 -13.46 4.98
C PHE A 144 -6.39 -11.98 4.84
N ASP A 145 -7.38 -11.13 5.10
CA ASP A 145 -7.33 -9.66 5.03
C ASP A 145 -8.37 -9.09 6.02
N VAL A 146 -8.13 -7.90 6.60
CA VAL A 146 -9.09 -7.25 7.52
C VAL A 146 -9.42 -5.81 7.12
N GLU A 147 -10.72 -5.50 7.13
CA GLU A 147 -11.19 -4.11 7.10
C GLU A 147 -11.41 -3.60 8.52
N THR A 148 -11.11 -2.32 8.74
CA THR A 148 -10.94 -1.77 10.08
C THR A 148 -11.46 -0.34 10.20
N THR A 149 -11.78 0.11 11.41
CA THR A 149 -12.25 1.49 11.66
C THR A 149 -11.20 2.56 11.33
N GLY A 150 -9.93 2.20 11.12
CA GLY A 150 -8.84 3.14 10.91
C GLY A 150 -7.48 2.45 10.76
N THR A 151 -6.40 3.06 11.24
CA THR A 151 -5.04 2.50 11.08
C THR A 151 -4.22 2.42 12.37
N ASP A 152 -4.76 2.89 13.49
CA ASP A 152 -4.14 2.78 14.81
C ASP A 152 -4.42 1.39 15.41
N ARG A 153 -3.40 0.53 15.37
CA ARG A 153 -3.42 -0.85 15.86
C ARG A 153 -3.90 -1.04 17.30
N ARG A 154 -3.95 0.02 18.13
CA ARG A 154 -4.40 -0.05 19.52
C ARG A 154 -5.86 0.33 19.69
N ASN A 155 -6.28 1.38 18.98
CA ASN A 155 -7.56 2.05 19.20
C ASN A 155 -8.62 1.66 18.18
N ASP A 156 -8.21 1.38 16.94
CA ASP A 156 -9.11 0.93 15.89
C ASP A 156 -9.51 -0.54 16.07
N GLN A 157 -10.61 -0.91 15.42
CA GLN A 157 -11.26 -2.22 15.53
C GLN A 157 -11.47 -2.87 14.17
N VAL A 158 -11.50 -4.20 14.14
CA VAL A 158 -11.82 -5.00 12.94
C VAL A 158 -13.33 -4.98 12.70
N ILE A 159 -13.74 -4.61 11.49
CA ILE A 159 -15.15 -4.54 11.06
C ILE A 159 -15.50 -5.57 9.99
N GLU A 160 -14.54 -6.05 9.21
CA GLU A 160 -14.67 -7.21 8.33
C GLU A 160 -13.41 -8.07 8.41
N LEU A 161 -13.57 -9.39 8.39
CA LEU A 161 -12.49 -10.36 8.23
C LEU A 161 -12.83 -11.25 7.04
N GLY A 162 -12.03 -11.18 5.99
CA GLY A 162 -12.10 -12.10 4.85
C GLY A 162 -11.07 -13.21 5.02
N VAL A 163 -11.48 -14.47 4.89
CA VAL A 163 -10.58 -15.64 4.91
C VAL A 163 -10.86 -16.57 3.74
N GLN A 164 -9.81 -17.14 3.18
CA GLN A 164 -9.85 -18.22 2.18
C GLN A 164 -8.93 -19.37 2.60
N THR A 165 -9.41 -20.61 2.52
CA THR A 165 -8.61 -21.83 2.73
C THR A 165 -8.22 -22.44 1.38
N GLY A 166 -6.93 -22.64 1.12
CA GLY A 166 -6.39 -23.03 -0.19
C GLY A 166 -6.07 -21.85 -1.10
N LEU A 167 -5.36 -22.11 -2.21
CA LEU A 167 -4.93 -21.10 -3.19
C LEU A 167 -5.38 -21.39 -4.63
N ASP A 168 -5.97 -22.55 -4.89
CA ASP A 168 -6.49 -22.94 -6.21
C ASP A 168 -7.94 -22.49 -6.44
N GLN A 169 -8.55 -22.96 -7.53
CA GLN A 169 -9.94 -22.64 -7.88
C GLN A 169 -10.98 -23.37 -7.01
N LEU A 170 -10.56 -24.29 -6.13
CA LEU A 170 -11.41 -25.01 -5.19
C LEU A 170 -11.35 -24.40 -3.78
N ALA A 171 -10.61 -23.31 -3.61
CA ALA A 171 -10.45 -22.64 -2.33
C ALA A 171 -11.79 -22.11 -1.79
N ASN A 172 -12.11 -22.47 -0.54
CA ASN A 172 -13.34 -22.04 0.12
C ASN A 172 -13.11 -20.73 0.86
N GLY A 173 -14.02 -19.78 0.71
CA GLY A 173 -13.99 -18.47 1.37
C GLY A 173 -15.03 -18.32 2.48
N ARG A 174 -14.73 -17.52 3.49
CA ARG A 174 -15.68 -17.04 4.50
C ARG A 174 -15.36 -15.60 4.89
N THR A 175 -16.42 -14.80 5.04
CA THR A 175 -16.33 -13.42 5.53
C THR A 175 -17.16 -13.28 6.80
N TRP A 176 -16.60 -12.58 7.80
CA TRP A 176 -17.34 -12.09 8.98
C TRP A 176 -17.43 -10.58 8.92
N ARG A 177 -18.54 -10.03 9.42
CA ARG A 177 -18.68 -8.60 9.72
C ARG A 177 -18.94 -8.41 11.20
N PHE A 178 -18.40 -7.33 11.75
CA PHE A 178 -18.44 -7.03 13.17
C PHE A 178 -18.92 -5.61 13.43
N ARG A 179 -19.77 -5.43 14.43
CA ARG A 179 -20.19 -4.12 14.92
C ARG A 179 -19.09 -3.56 15.83
N PRO A 180 -18.39 -2.46 15.44
CA PRO A 180 -17.40 -1.85 16.30
C PRO A 180 -18.08 -1.06 17.43
N ASP A 181 -17.34 -0.88 18.52
CA ASP A 181 -17.68 0.00 19.65
C ASP A 181 -17.03 1.40 19.50
N VAL A 182 -16.33 1.68 18.39
CA VAL A 182 -15.73 2.98 18.01
C VAL A 182 -16.17 3.46 16.62
N PRO A 183 -16.19 4.78 16.33
CA PRO A 183 -16.56 5.28 15.00
C PRO A 183 -15.53 4.90 13.92
N ILE A 184 -16.00 4.58 12.71
CA ILE A 184 -15.12 4.44 11.53
C ILE A 184 -14.57 5.81 11.12
N HIS A 185 -13.26 5.91 10.96
CA HIS A 185 -12.58 7.08 10.43
C HIS A 185 -13.00 7.32 8.97
N PRO A 186 -13.37 8.55 8.56
CA PRO A 186 -13.87 8.81 7.20
C PRO A 186 -12.94 8.36 6.07
N GLY A 187 -11.62 8.41 6.30
CA GLY A 187 -10.62 7.93 5.35
C GLY A 187 -10.54 6.40 5.21
N ALA A 188 -10.96 5.63 6.24
CA ALA A 188 -11.08 4.18 6.13
C ALA A 188 -12.37 3.81 5.38
N GLN A 189 -13.49 4.44 5.76
CA GLN A 189 -14.76 4.28 5.05
C GLN A 189 -14.67 4.64 3.55
N ALA A 190 -13.88 5.65 3.20
CA ALA A 190 -13.64 6.01 1.80
C ALA A 190 -12.86 4.96 1.00
N VAL A 191 -12.11 4.06 1.66
CA VAL A 191 -11.36 2.97 1.02
C VAL A 191 -12.23 1.72 0.89
N HIS A 192 -12.82 1.24 2.00
CA HIS A 192 -13.55 -0.04 2.02
C HIS A 192 -15.06 0.07 1.79
N GLY A 193 -15.63 1.28 1.78
CA GLY A 193 -17.05 1.55 1.55
C GLY A 193 -17.97 1.25 2.75
N ILE A 194 -17.67 0.21 3.54
CA ILE A 194 -18.47 -0.24 4.71
C ILE A 194 -18.80 0.91 5.67
N SER A 195 -20.09 1.10 5.96
CA SER A 195 -20.61 2.11 6.88
C SER A 195 -21.01 1.52 8.24
N MET A 196 -21.07 2.37 9.28
CA MET A 196 -21.58 1.98 10.60
C MET A 196 -23.02 1.42 10.56
N ALA A 197 -23.85 1.88 9.63
CA ALA A 197 -25.24 1.44 9.49
C ALA A 197 -25.35 0.00 8.95
N GLU A 198 -24.43 -0.42 8.08
CA GLU A 198 -24.39 -1.80 7.58
C GLU A 198 -23.95 -2.81 8.66
N LEU A 199 -23.32 -2.33 9.72
CA LEU A 199 -22.78 -3.14 10.83
C LEU A 199 -23.69 -3.16 12.06
N GLU A 200 -24.81 -2.41 12.08
CA GLU A 200 -25.66 -2.27 13.28
C GLU A 200 -26.23 -3.61 13.78
N GLY A 201 -26.53 -4.53 12.86
CA GLY A 201 -27.01 -5.89 13.16
C GLY A 201 -25.92 -6.96 13.30
N CYS A 202 -24.64 -6.61 13.19
CA CYS A 202 -23.54 -7.57 13.26
C CYS A 202 -23.15 -7.92 14.72
N PRO A 203 -22.59 -9.11 14.98
CA PRO A 203 -22.00 -9.44 16.29
C PRO A 203 -20.82 -8.52 16.60
N ALA A 204 -20.42 -8.40 17.87
CA ALA A 204 -19.12 -7.80 18.17
C ALA A 204 -18.00 -8.84 17.91
N PHE A 205 -16.78 -8.40 17.58
CA PHE A 205 -15.67 -9.33 17.30
C PHE A 205 -15.44 -10.34 18.44
N ARG A 206 -15.59 -9.89 19.69
CA ARG A 206 -15.49 -10.71 20.90
C ARG A 206 -16.43 -11.92 20.93
N ASP A 207 -17.55 -11.85 20.21
CA ASP A 207 -18.57 -12.91 20.18
C ASP A 207 -18.19 -14.04 19.18
N CYS A 208 -17.19 -13.81 18.32
CA CYS A 208 -16.73 -14.75 17.28
C CYS A 208 -15.31 -15.30 17.51
N LEU A 209 -14.65 -14.99 18.64
CA LEU A 209 -13.22 -15.28 18.87
C LEU A 209 -12.82 -16.75 18.69
N ASP A 210 -13.63 -17.67 19.21
CA ASP A 210 -13.29 -19.10 19.16
C ASP A 210 -13.50 -19.66 17.74
N GLU A 211 -14.50 -19.16 17.02
CA GLU A 211 -14.76 -19.50 15.63
C GLU A 211 -13.66 -18.97 14.69
N VAL A 212 -13.25 -17.72 14.87
CA VAL A 212 -12.14 -17.12 14.13
C VAL A 212 -10.83 -17.87 14.41
N ALA A 213 -10.55 -18.21 15.68
CA ALA A 213 -9.34 -18.93 16.07
C ALA A 213 -9.25 -20.32 15.42
N ALA A 214 -10.36 -21.06 15.35
CA ALA A 214 -10.42 -22.42 14.79
C ALA A 214 -9.96 -22.48 13.32
N VAL A 215 -10.22 -21.42 12.54
CA VAL A 215 -9.80 -21.31 11.13
C VAL A 215 -8.27 -21.25 11.01
N PHE A 216 -7.62 -20.48 11.89
CA PHE A 216 -6.18 -20.33 11.89
C PHE A 216 -5.44 -21.47 12.61
N GLU A 217 -6.08 -22.17 13.55
CA GLU A 217 -5.46 -23.22 14.37
C GLU A 217 -4.80 -24.31 13.52
N ARG A 218 -5.54 -24.89 12.57
CA ARG A 218 -5.08 -25.99 11.69
C ARG A 218 -4.23 -25.52 10.50
N ALA A 219 -4.09 -24.22 10.28
CA ALA A 219 -3.31 -23.68 9.17
C ALA A 219 -1.80 -23.76 9.43
N GLU A 220 -1.03 -24.16 8.42
CA GLU A 220 0.44 -24.13 8.46
C GLU A 220 1.03 -22.90 7.78
N VAL A 221 0.37 -22.43 6.72
CA VAL A 221 0.81 -21.29 5.92
C VAL A 221 -0.26 -20.22 6.00
N ILE A 222 0.15 -19.01 6.40
CA ILE A 222 -0.72 -17.84 6.51
C ILE A 222 -0.26 -16.81 5.48
N ILE A 223 -1.19 -16.30 4.68
CA ILE A 223 -0.91 -15.46 3.51
C ILE A 223 -1.78 -14.20 3.55
N GLY A 224 -1.22 -13.08 3.12
CA GLY A 224 -1.93 -11.81 2.99
C GLY A 224 -1.07 -10.78 2.24
N TYR A 225 -1.59 -9.57 2.08
CA TYR A 225 -0.92 -8.50 1.36
C TYR A 225 -0.58 -7.36 2.34
N ASN A 226 0.69 -7.19 2.70
CA ASN A 226 1.09 -6.35 3.85
C ASN A 226 0.55 -6.88 5.21
N ILE A 227 0.41 -8.22 5.30
CA ILE A 227 -0.21 -9.04 6.37
C ILE A 227 0.20 -8.71 7.81
N ALA A 228 1.33 -8.04 8.00
CA ALA A 228 1.78 -7.60 9.31
C ALA A 228 0.86 -6.53 9.93
N PHE A 229 -0.07 -5.92 9.19
CA PHE A 229 -1.14 -5.12 9.79
C PHE A 229 -2.24 -5.99 10.37
N ASP A 230 -2.71 -6.94 9.58
CA ASP A 230 -3.86 -7.80 9.81
C ASP A 230 -3.64 -8.69 11.05
N ILE A 231 -2.43 -9.26 11.17
CA ILE A 231 -2.02 -10.04 12.35
C ILE A 231 -2.08 -9.20 13.64
N ASP A 232 -1.59 -7.96 13.61
CA ASP A 232 -1.60 -7.06 14.78
C ASP A 232 -3.03 -6.59 15.12
N MET A 233 -3.88 -6.37 14.13
CA MET A 233 -5.29 -6.01 14.35
C MET A 233 -6.07 -7.17 14.99
N LEU A 234 -5.88 -8.39 14.50
CA LEU A 234 -6.44 -9.57 15.16
C LEU A 234 -5.89 -9.69 16.59
N ALA A 235 -4.58 -9.57 16.81
CA ALA A 235 -4.00 -9.63 18.15
C ALA A 235 -4.62 -8.59 19.11
N ALA A 236 -4.82 -7.36 18.64
CA ALA A 236 -5.45 -6.29 19.41
C ALA A 236 -6.91 -6.61 19.79
N GLU A 237 -7.70 -7.28 18.93
CA GLU A 237 -9.05 -7.71 19.29
C GLU A 237 -9.07 -8.79 20.38
N TYR A 238 -8.19 -9.79 20.30
CA TYR A 238 -8.08 -10.81 21.34
C TYR A 238 -7.62 -10.19 22.68
N GLU A 239 -6.62 -9.30 22.65
CA GLU A 239 -6.17 -8.57 23.85
C GLU A 239 -7.29 -7.71 24.45
N ARG A 240 -8.06 -6.99 23.61
CA ARG A 240 -9.21 -6.17 24.02
C ARG A 240 -10.34 -6.98 24.64
N ALA A 241 -10.50 -8.24 24.22
CA ALA A 241 -11.41 -9.20 24.83
C ALA A 241 -10.82 -9.97 26.04
N GLY A 242 -9.60 -9.67 26.46
CA GLY A 242 -8.93 -10.36 27.57
C GLY A 242 -8.52 -11.81 27.26
N ARG A 243 -8.40 -12.17 25.98
CA ARG A 243 -7.99 -13.51 25.51
C ARG A 243 -6.54 -13.47 24.99
N LYS A 244 -5.85 -14.61 25.01
CA LYS A 244 -4.55 -14.76 24.34
C LYS A 244 -4.75 -14.59 22.81
N PRO A 245 -3.92 -13.80 22.11
CA PRO A 245 -3.88 -13.77 20.64
C PRO A 245 -3.69 -15.14 19.99
N ILE A 246 -4.13 -15.25 18.73
CA ILE A 246 -3.87 -16.40 17.87
C ILE A 246 -2.36 -16.63 17.75
N ASP A 247 -1.93 -17.87 17.95
CA ASP A 247 -0.51 -18.22 17.95
C ASP A 247 -0.01 -18.50 16.53
N PHE A 248 0.68 -17.51 15.96
CA PHE A 248 1.32 -17.60 14.65
C PHE A 248 2.78 -18.08 14.70
N SER A 249 3.35 -18.33 15.88
CA SER A 249 4.80 -18.52 16.05
C SER A 249 5.40 -19.76 15.35
N GLY A 250 4.58 -20.80 15.14
CA GLY A 250 4.95 -22.02 14.40
C GLY A 250 4.51 -22.06 12.94
N LYS A 251 3.93 -20.97 12.40
CA LYS A 251 3.30 -20.94 11.07
C LYS A 251 4.18 -20.20 10.06
N THR A 252 4.15 -20.65 8.81
CA THR A 252 4.86 -19.99 7.70
C THR A 252 4.06 -18.77 7.27
N ILE A 253 4.61 -17.57 7.46
CA ILE A 253 3.94 -16.32 7.07
C ILE A 253 4.46 -15.85 5.70
N ILE A 254 3.56 -15.66 4.74
CA ILE A 254 3.87 -15.16 3.39
C ILE A 254 3.16 -13.81 3.20
N ASP A 255 3.96 -12.77 3.01
CA ASP A 255 3.47 -11.42 2.67
C ASP A 255 3.67 -11.19 1.17
N ALA A 256 2.59 -11.22 0.39
CA ALA A 256 2.62 -11.08 -1.07
C ALA A 256 3.14 -9.70 -1.51
N PHE A 257 2.89 -8.64 -0.72
CA PHE A 257 3.43 -7.30 -0.98
C PHE A 257 4.94 -7.28 -0.81
N ARG A 258 5.47 -7.84 0.28
CA ARG A 258 6.92 -7.92 0.51
C ARG A 258 7.60 -8.81 -0.53
N LEU A 259 7.00 -9.95 -0.88
CA LEU A 259 7.52 -10.81 -1.94
C LEU A 259 7.65 -10.04 -3.26
N TRP A 260 6.61 -9.29 -3.66
CA TRP A 260 6.65 -8.45 -4.85
C TRP A 260 7.73 -7.36 -4.76
N GLN A 261 7.87 -6.68 -3.63
CA GLN A 261 8.94 -5.67 -3.44
C GLN A 261 10.35 -6.24 -3.58
N GLN A 262 10.60 -7.48 -3.13
CA GLN A 262 11.90 -8.16 -3.26
C GLN A 262 12.14 -8.67 -4.69
N CYS A 263 11.11 -9.23 -5.34
CA CYS A 263 11.21 -9.78 -6.68
C CYS A 263 11.18 -8.70 -7.79
N GLU A 264 10.63 -7.52 -7.53
CA GLU A 264 10.53 -6.42 -8.49
C GLU A 264 11.06 -5.06 -7.94
N PRO A 265 12.39 -4.93 -7.74
CA PRO A 265 13.00 -3.68 -7.31
C PRO A 265 12.81 -2.53 -8.32
N ARG A 266 12.72 -1.30 -7.83
CA ARG A 266 12.44 -0.11 -8.66
C ARG A 266 13.70 0.61 -9.17
N SER A 267 14.72 -0.13 -9.60
CA SER A 267 15.91 0.43 -10.27
C SER A 267 15.78 0.41 -11.78
N LEU A 268 16.51 1.29 -12.48
CA LEU A 268 16.49 1.38 -13.96
C LEU A 268 16.84 0.04 -14.63
N GLN A 269 17.74 -0.76 -14.05
CA GLN A 269 18.08 -2.09 -14.54
C GLN A 269 16.89 -3.07 -14.51
N HIS A 270 16.12 -3.07 -13.41
CA HIS A 270 14.95 -3.95 -13.27
C HIS A 270 13.78 -3.46 -14.14
N ALA A 271 13.60 -2.13 -14.25
CA ALA A 271 12.64 -1.55 -15.19
C ALA A 271 13.00 -1.92 -16.65
N HIS A 272 14.28 -1.87 -17.02
CA HIS A 272 14.73 -2.31 -18.35
C HIS A 272 14.46 -3.80 -18.57
N GLN A 273 14.79 -4.66 -17.60
CA GLN A 273 14.49 -6.09 -17.68
C GLN A 273 12.98 -6.36 -17.83
N ARG A 274 12.12 -5.62 -17.11
CA ARG A 274 10.67 -5.81 -17.17
C ARG A 274 10.03 -5.30 -18.47
N PHE A 275 10.35 -4.06 -18.86
CA PHE A 275 9.63 -3.36 -19.93
C PHE A 275 10.32 -3.46 -21.30
N VAL A 276 11.58 -3.91 -21.36
CA VAL A 276 12.36 -4.09 -22.60
C VAL A 276 12.73 -5.56 -22.83
N GLY A 277 12.82 -6.38 -21.77
CA GLY A 277 13.10 -7.82 -21.84
C GLY A 277 14.58 -8.20 -21.67
N ASP A 278 15.51 -7.27 -21.86
CA ASP A 278 16.95 -7.50 -21.76
C ASP A 278 17.56 -7.01 -20.44
N ARG A 279 18.56 -7.74 -19.94
CA ARG A 279 19.44 -7.27 -18.86
C ARG A 279 20.36 -6.16 -19.37
N PHE A 280 20.00 -4.92 -19.07
CA PHE A 280 20.92 -3.80 -19.21
C PHE A 280 22.05 -3.91 -18.17
N THR A 281 23.25 -4.25 -18.61
CA THR A 281 24.47 -4.03 -17.81
C THR A 281 24.77 -2.54 -17.82
N ALA A 282 24.61 -1.89 -16.67
CA ALA A 282 24.87 -0.47 -16.53
C ALA A 282 26.33 -0.16 -16.88
N ALA A 283 26.53 0.61 -17.96
CA ALA A 283 27.83 1.21 -18.25
C ALA A 283 28.18 2.37 -17.30
N HIS A 284 27.24 2.74 -16.41
CA HIS A 284 27.31 3.90 -15.51
C HIS A 284 27.61 5.24 -16.20
N SER A 285 27.37 5.33 -17.51
CA SER A 285 27.44 6.57 -18.27
C SER A 285 26.04 7.17 -18.44
N ALA A 286 25.94 8.50 -18.30
CA ALA A 286 24.68 9.21 -18.43
C ALA A 286 24.00 8.99 -19.80
N SER A 287 24.78 8.82 -20.88
CA SER A 287 24.24 8.51 -22.21
C SER A 287 23.58 7.12 -22.28
N ALA A 288 24.17 6.10 -21.63
CA ALA A 288 23.58 4.77 -21.57
C ALA A 288 22.30 4.75 -20.71
N ASP A 289 22.30 5.48 -19.59
CA ASP A 289 21.12 5.59 -18.72
C ASP A 289 19.98 6.37 -19.37
N VAL A 290 20.26 7.45 -20.12
CA VAL A 290 19.25 8.16 -20.94
C VAL A 290 18.65 7.24 -22.00
N ALA A 291 19.48 6.49 -22.74
CA ALA A 291 19.00 5.56 -23.76
C ALA A 291 18.17 4.41 -23.15
N ALA A 292 18.59 3.88 -22.00
CA ALA A 292 17.82 2.88 -21.25
C ALA A 292 16.48 3.45 -20.75
N THR A 293 16.47 4.68 -20.24
CA THR A 293 15.26 5.38 -19.77
C THR A 293 14.24 5.57 -20.89
N GLY A 294 14.67 5.98 -22.09
CA GLY A 294 13.79 6.12 -23.25
C GLY A 294 13.15 4.80 -23.69
N ARG A 295 13.91 3.70 -23.68
CA ARG A 295 13.37 2.35 -23.95
C ARG A 295 12.41 1.88 -22.86
N VAL A 296 12.73 2.11 -21.58
CA VAL A 296 11.87 1.80 -20.44
C VAL A 296 10.54 2.53 -20.52
N LEU A 297 10.55 3.85 -20.79
CA LEU A 297 9.32 4.63 -20.98
C LEU A 297 8.50 4.07 -22.15
N THR A 298 9.14 3.79 -23.28
CA THR A 298 8.46 3.18 -24.45
C THR A 298 7.78 1.85 -24.10
N GLY A 299 8.45 0.99 -23.31
CA GLY A 299 7.88 -0.27 -22.84
C GLY A 299 6.79 -0.10 -21.79
N MET A 300 6.91 0.88 -20.89
CA MET A 300 5.87 1.25 -19.92
C MET A 300 4.61 1.76 -20.62
N LEU A 301 4.73 2.62 -21.64
CA LEU A 301 3.57 3.12 -22.38
C LEU A 301 2.76 1.96 -22.97
N ARG A 302 3.43 0.96 -23.57
CA ARG A 302 2.78 -0.26 -24.08
C ARG A 302 2.19 -1.14 -22.98
N ALA A 303 2.95 -1.38 -21.92
CA ALA A 303 2.53 -2.26 -20.82
C ALA A 303 1.34 -1.70 -20.02
N PHE A 304 1.09 -0.39 -20.10
CA PHE A 304 0.00 0.29 -19.40
C PHE A 304 -1.08 0.87 -20.34
N GLY A 305 -1.02 0.62 -21.66
CA GLY A 305 -2.02 1.08 -22.63
C GLY A 305 -2.07 2.60 -22.83
N LEU A 306 -0.93 3.27 -22.71
CA LEU A 306 -0.77 4.72 -22.73
C LEU A 306 -0.22 5.27 -24.07
N GLU A 307 -0.05 4.44 -25.12
CA GLU A 307 0.59 4.88 -26.38
C GLU A 307 -0.20 5.97 -27.14
N GLN A 308 -1.50 6.12 -26.85
CA GLN A 308 -2.36 7.15 -27.44
C GLN A 308 -2.51 8.40 -26.55
N GLN A 309 -1.91 8.41 -25.36
CA GLN A 309 -1.97 9.55 -24.45
C GLN A 309 -0.93 10.59 -24.85
N ASP A 310 -1.26 11.88 -24.70
CA ASP A 310 -0.30 12.95 -24.91
C ASP A 310 0.66 13.12 -23.71
N TRP A 311 1.72 13.91 -23.91
CA TRP A 311 2.73 14.14 -22.87
C TRP A 311 2.19 14.91 -21.65
N VAL A 312 1.09 15.65 -21.78
CA VAL A 312 0.47 16.38 -20.66
C VAL A 312 -0.31 15.40 -19.78
N ALA A 313 -1.07 14.48 -20.38
CA ALA A 313 -1.73 13.39 -19.66
C ALA A 313 -0.71 12.49 -18.97
N ILE A 314 0.35 12.06 -19.67
CA ILE A 314 1.43 11.24 -19.10
C ILE A 314 2.14 11.96 -17.93
N ALA A 315 2.49 13.24 -18.09
CA ALA A 315 3.09 14.03 -17.00
C ALA A 315 2.12 14.22 -15.81
N GLY A 316 0.81 14.32 -16.10
CA GLY A 316 -0.25 14.34 -15.10
C GLY A 316 -0.31 13.06 -14.26
N LEU A 317 0.00 11.89 -14.82
CA LEU A 317 0.14 10.65 -14.05
C LEU A 317 1.41 10.61 -13.19
N CYS A 318 2.51 11.23 -13.65
CA CYS A 318 3.78 11.25 -12.92
C CYS A 318 3.72 12.13 -11.66
N ASP A 319 3.17 13.34 -11.78
CA ASP A 319 3.02 14.29 -10.67
C ASP A 319 1.66 15.00 -10.78
N PRO A 320 0.55 14.40 -10.32
CA PRO A 320 -0.79 14.96 -10.51
C PRO A 320 -1.01 16.36 -9.91
N GLN A 321 -0.25 16.71 -8.87
CA GLN A 321 -0.28 18.04 -8.25
C GLN A 321 0.67 19.05 -8.92
N ARG A 322 1.42 18.70 -9.97
CA ARG A 322 2.52 19.51 -10.55
C ARG A 322 2.11 20.94 -10.89
N ALA A 323 0.88 21.14 -11.38
CA ALA A 323 0.32 22.45 -11.73
C ALA A 323 0.16 23.40 -10.53
N THR A 324 0.10 22.87 -9.30
CA THR A 324 0.06 23.68 -8.08
C THR A 324 1.45 24.07 -7.58
N TRP A 325 2.52 23.42 -8.02
CA TRP A 325 3.86 23.61 -7.44
C TRP A 325 4.45 24.97 -7.81
N ILE A 326 5.18 25.56 -6.85
CA ILE A 326 5.91 26.82 -7.05
C ILE A 326 7.36 26.48 -7.38
N GLY A 327 7.72 26.62 -8.65
CA GLY A 327 9.03 26.23 -9.17
C GLY A 327 9.15 24.73 -9.50
N PRO A 328 10.38 24.16 -9.49
CA PRO A 328 10.63 22.80 -9.94
C PRO A 328 10.30 21.68 -8.94
N THR A 329 9.88 21.98 -7.70
CA THR A 329 9.70 20.95 -6.66
C THR A 329 8.43 21.12 -5.82
N ARG A 330 7.93 20.02 -5.26
CA ARG A 330 6.71 19.95 -4.42
C ARG A 330 6.78 20.69 -3.07
N HIS A 331 7.89 21.34 -2.73
CA HIS A 331 8.10 21.94 -1.40
C HIS A 331 7.18 23.13 -1.12
N LEU A 332 6.72 23.83 -2.16
CA LEU A 332 5.82 24.97 -2.05
C LEU A 332 4.73 24.82 -3.10
N ARG A 333 3.49 25.12 -2.73
CA ARG A 333 2.31 24.96 -3.58
C ARG A 333 1.39 26.18 -3.51
N TRP A 334 0.59 26.36 -4.54
CA TRP A 334 -0.54 27.27 -4.60
C TRP A 334 -1.81 26.54 -4.19
N GLU A 335 -2.53 27.11 -3.22
CA GLU A 335 -3.75 26.53 -2.69
C GLU A 335 -4.68 27.67 -2.26
N SER A 336 -5.91 27.70 -2.79
CA SER A 336 -6.88 28.79 -2.55
C SER A 336 -6.29 30.22 -2.69
N GLY A 337 -5.39 30.42 -3.66
CA GLY A 337 -4.75 31.72 -3.95
C GLY A 337 -3.57 32.10 -3.04
N VAL A 338 -3.25 31.30 -2.01
CA VAL A 338 -2.11 31.50 -1.10
C VAL A 338 -1.02 30.44 -1.29
N VAL A 339 0.19 30.74 -0.80
CA VAL A 339 1.30 29.78 -0.79
C VAL A 339 1.20 28.86 0.41
N THR A 340 1.25 27.53 0.21
CA THR A 340 1.28 26.50 1.24
C THR A 340 2.59 25.69 1.20
N LEU A 341 2.99 25.17 2.36
CA LEU A 341 4.17 24.30 2.50
C LEU A 341 3.79 22.86 2.11
N GLY A 342 4.65 22.21 1.31
CA GLY A 342 4.41 20.85 0.83
C GLY A 342 5.13 19.73 1.59
N PHE A 343 5.79 20.04 2.72
CA PHE A 343 6.72 19.14 3.40
C PHE A 343 6.83 19.41 4.91
N GLY A 344 7.41 18.43 5.62
CA GLY A 344 7.73 18.53 7.05
C GLY A 344 6.48 18.60 7.95
N LYS A 345 6.68 18.98 9.21
CA LYS A 345 5.60 19.09 10.21
C LYS A 345 4.53 20.15 9.91
N HIS A 346 4.74 20.94 8.85
CA HIS A 346 3.85 22.03 8.41
C HIS A 346 3.31 21.79 6.99
N ALA A 347 3.34 20.54 6.49
CA ALA A 347 2.71 20.22 5.20
C ALA A 347 1.21 20.60 5.21
N GLY A 348 0.75 21.28 4.17
CA GLY A 348 -0.60 21.87 4.06
C GLY A 348 -0.76 23.22 4.78
N ALA A 349 0.19 23.66 5.60
CA ALA A 349 0.10 24.95 6.29
C ALA A 349 0.41 26.12 5.34
N ALA A 350 -0.39 27.19 5.43
CA ALA A 350 -0.14 28.41 4.68
C ALA A 350 1.14 29.12 5.15
N LEU A 351 2.02 29.45 4.20
CA LEU A 351 3.35 29.98 4.44
C LEU A 351 3.33 31.28 5.25
N HIS A 352 2.36 32.17 5.00
CA HIS A 352 2.18 33.42 5.75
C HIS A 352 1.92 33.17 7.25
N LYS A 353 1.13 32.15 7.60
CA LYS A 353 0.85 31.77 8.99
C LYS A 353 2.09 31.22 9.68
N VAL A 354 2.92 30.43 8.98
CA VAL A 354 4.18 29.92 9.54
C VAL A 354 5.22 31.02 9.67
N ALA A 355 5.31 31.95 8.70
CA ALA A 355 6.27 33.06 8.73
C ALA A 355 5.96 34.10 9.82
N HIS A 356 4.69 34.43 10.04
CA HIS A 356 4.24 35.34 11.10
C HIS A 356 4.05 34.62 12.45
N GLY A 357 3.79 33.31 12.45
CA GLY A 357 3.48 32.54 13.65
C GLY A 357 4.66 32.31 14.63
N PRO A 358 4.39 31.62 15.75
CA PRO A 358 5.43 31.23 16.72
C PRO A 358 6.44 30.24 16.11
N ASP A 359 5.99 29.45 15.13
CA ASP A 359 6.77 28.41 14.46
C ASP A 359 7.70 28.92 13.35
N ARG A 360 7.87 30.24 13.20
CA ARG A 360 8.72 30.86 12.16
C ARG A 360 10.20 30.44 12.19
N SER A 361 10.66 29.85 13.30
CA SER A 361 11.97 29.19 13.40
C SER A 361 12.10 27.98 12.45
N PHE A 362 11.00 27.34 12.06
CA PHE A 362 11.00 26.30 11.02
C PHE A 362 11.48 26.84 9.68
N LEU A 363 11.05 28.03 9.27
CA LEU A 363 11.51 28.64 8.02
C LEU A 363 12.99 29.03 8.10
N ARG A 364 13.49 29.47 9.26
CA ARG A 364 14.94 29.69 9.46
C ARG A 364 15.72 28.39 9.32
N TRP A 365 15.23 27.30 9.90
CA TRP A 365 15.80 25.97 9.69
C TRP A 365 15.79 25.55 8.20
N VAL A 366 14.80 25.94 7.40
CA VAL A 366 14.82 25.73 5.93
C VAL A 366 15.95 26.52 5.27
N LEU A 367 16.27 27.74 5.73
CA LEU A 367 17.39 28.53 5.19
C LEU A 367 18.77 27.94 5.53
N ASP A 368 18.89 27.23 6.65
CA ASP A 368 20.13 26.64 7.17
C ASP A 368 20.35 25.18 6.69
N ARG A 369 19.58 24.71 5.70
CA ARG A 369 19.58 23.32 5.21
C ARG A 369 19.67 23.27 3.69
N ASP A 370 19.98 22.08 3.18
CA ASP A 370 20.09 21.79 1.75
C ASP A 370 18.69 21.69 1.10
N PHE A 371 18.03 22.84 0.97
CA PHE A 371 16.79 23.00 0.22
C PHE A 371 17.07 23.65 -1.14
N PRO A 372 16.24 23.35 -2.17
CA PRO A 372 16.37 23.97 -3.48
C PRO A 372 16.34 25.52 -3.39
N PRO A 373 17.13 26.25 -4.19
CA PRO A 373 17.28 27.70 -4.05
C PRO A 373 15.96 28.50 -4.03
N HIS A 374 14.99 28.15 -4.87
CA HIS A 374 13.66 28.79 -4.88
C HIS A 374 12.91 28.67 -3.55
N VAL A 375 13.04 27.53 -2.84
CA VAL A 375 12.42 27.33 -1.53
C VAL A 375 13.06 28.24 -0.49
N VAL A 376 14.40 28.30 -0.49
CA VAL A 376 15.18 29.17 0.40
C VAL A 376 14.85 30.65 0.14
N GLU A 377 14.73 31.05 -1.13
CA GLU A 377 14.39 32.41 -1.55
C GLU A 377 12.98 32.80 -1.08
N ILE A 378 11.96 31.99 -1.37
CA ILE A 378 10.57 32.24 -0.98
C ILE A 378 10.40 32.24 0.54
N CYS A 379 11.02 31.29 1.27
CA CYS A 379 10.96 31.27 2.73
C CYS A 379 11.67 32.47 3.37
N ARG A 380 12.74 32.98 2.77
CA ARG A 380 13.43 34.21 3.21
C ARG A 380 12.55 35.44 2.98
N ALA A 381 12.01 35.61 1.78
CA ALA A 381 11.10 36.70 1.45
C ALA A 381 9.86 36.69 2.36
N ALA A 382 9.30 35.51 2.66
CA ALA A 382 8.19 35.37 3.59
C ALA A 382 8.52 35.85 5.01
N LEU A 383 9.69 35.50 5.55
CA LEU A 383 10.16 35.99 6.85
C LEU A 383 10.41 37.51 6.86
N GLU A 384 10.97 38.06 5.77
CA GLU A 384 11.24 39.49 5.62
C GLU A 384 9.99 40.35 5.42
N LEU A 385 8.95 39.82 4.76
CA LEU A 385 7.66 40.49 4.60
C LEU A 385 6.84 40.39 5.89
N ALA A 386 6.82 39.22 6.55
CA ALA A 386 6.09 39.01 7.80
C ALA A 386 6.64 39.81 8.98
N SER A 387 7.89 40.30 8.92
CA SER A 387 8.45 41.19 9.94
C SER A 387 7.98 42.65 9.83
N ARG A 388 7.25 43.01 8.76
CA ARG A 388 6.80 44.39 8.46
C ARG A 388 5.34 44.66 8.81
N VAL A 389 4.59 43.65 9.26
CA VAL A 389 3.16 43.75 9.60
C VAL A 389 2.90 43.29 11.04
N ALA A 390 1.68 43.53 11.54
CA ALA A 390 1.27 43.16 12.90
C ALA A 390 0.41 41.89 12.96
N GLN A 391 -0.27 41.50 11.88
CA GLN A 391 -1.11 40.30 11.80
C GLN A 391 -0.71 39.40 10.63
N ALA A 392 -1.06 38.11 10.70
CA ALA A 392 -0.67 37.12 9.69
C ALA A 392 -1.47 37.27 8.38
N GLU A 393 -2.71 37.73 8.50
CA GLU A 393 -3.65 37.97 7.41
C GLU A 393 -3.13 39.10 6.50
N ASP A 394 -2.54 40.15 7.09
CA ASP A 394 -1.98 41.31 6.39
C ASP A 394 -0.78 40.97 5.50
N VAL A 395 -0.08 39.84 5.74
CA VAL A 395 1.08 39.40 4.94
C VAL A 395 0.76 38.28 3.94
N ALA A 396 -0.46 37.74 3.96
CA ALA A 396 -0.88 36.70 3.03
C ALA A 396 -0.77 37.16 1.56
N GLU A 397 -1.38 38.30 1.23
CA GLU A 397 -1.33 38.85 -0.13
C GLU A 397 0.05 39.41 -0.51
N PRO A 398 0.79 40.18 0.34
CA PRO A 398 2.16 40.60 0.03
C PRO A 398 3.11 39.45 -0.32
N ILE A 399 3.06 38.33 0.42
CA ILE A 399 3.87 37.14 0.09
C ILE A 399 3.40 36.54 -1.23
N SER A 400 2.10 36.34 -1.40
CA SER A 400 1.57 35.73 -2.62
C SER A 400 1.85 36.59 -3.86
N ALA A 401 1.66 37.91 -3.82
CA ALA A 401 2.01 38.82 -4.90
C ALA A 401 3.51 38.75 -5.26
N TRP A 402 4.40 38.77 -4.26
CA TRP A 402 5.84 38.66 -4.46
C TRP A 402 6.25 37.34 -5.13
N VAL A 403 5.57 36.23 -4.78
CA VAL A 403 5.81 34.92 -5.39
C VAL A 403 5.22 34.84 -6.80
N ARG A 404 4.01 35.38 -7.05
CA ARG A 404 3.41 35.43 -8.39
C ARG A 404 4.27 36.22 -9.38
N GLU A 405 4.87 37.33 -8.93
CA GLU A 405 5.77 38.16 -9.75
C GLU A 405 7.00 37.39 -10.26
N ARG A 406 7.56 36.47 -9.45
CA ARG A 406 8.83 35.75 -9.74
C ARG A 406 8.66 34.35 -10.29
N PHE A 407 7.65 33.63 -9.81
CA PHE A 407 7.45 32.20 -10.08
C PHE A 407 6.13 31.90 -10.83
N GLY A 408 5.34 32.95 -11.10
CA GLY A 408 4.01 32.82 -11.72
C GLY A 408 2.92 32.36 -10.73
N ALA A 409 1.70 32.37 -11.23
CA ALA A 409 0.52 31.77 -10.60
C ALA A 409 0.02 30.59 -11.46
N PRO A 410 -0.73 29.63 -10.90
CA PRO A 410 -1.43 28.64 -11.72
C PRO A 410 -2.45 29.37 -12.59
N SER A 411 -2.54 28.99 -13.86
CA SER A 411 -3.65 29.45 -14.69
C SER A 411 -4.95 28.84 -14.18
N ALA A 412 -6.03 29.62 -14.12
CA ALA A 412 -7.36 29.09 -13.78
C ALA A 412 -7.82 27.95 -14.71
N ALA A 413 -7.20 27.82 -15.89
CA ALA A 413 -7.46 26.75 -16.85
C ALA A 413 -6.76 25.40 -16.55
N SER A 414 -5.84 25.32 -15.56
CA SER A 414 -5.09 24.08 -15.26
C SER A 414 -5.58 23.32 -14.01
N ALA A 415 -6.80 23.59 -13.54
CA ALA A 415 -7.34 23.07 -12.28
C ALA A 415 -8.15 21.77 -12.42
N ALA A 416 -8.41 21.30 -13.64
CA ALA A 416 -9.04 20.01 -13.87
C ALA A 416 -7.98 18.91 -14.04
N PRO A 417 -8.02 17.80 -13.27
CA PRO A 417 -7.25 16.62 -13.64
C PRO A 417 -7.74 16.15 -15.03
N ALA A 418 -6.82 15.88 -15.93
CA ALA A 418 -7.16 15.25 -17.20
C ALA A 418 -7.63 13.82 -16.90
N ALA A 419 -8.94 13.63 -16.82
CA ALA A 419 -9.53 12.31 -16.68
C ALA A 419 -9.04 11.43 -17.83
N LEU A 420 -8.47 10.26 -17.51
CA LEU A 420 -8.07 9.29 -18.51
C LEU A 420 -9.30 8.96 -19.38
N SER A 421 -9.26 9.39 -20.64
CA SER A 421 -10.22 8.95 -21.64
C SER A 421 -9.97 7.46 -21.85
N ALA A 422 -10.79 6.62 -21.20
CA ALA A 422 -10.77 5.18 -21.41
C ALA A 422 -11.03 4.91 -22.89
N ALA A 423 -10.01 4.43 -23.60
CA ALA A 423 -10.17 3.86 -24.93
C ALA A 423 -10.97 2.56 -24.78
N SER A 424 -11.99 2.41 -25.64
CA SER A 424 -13.00 1.35 -25.61
C SER A 424 -12.44 -0.06 -25.86
#